data_AF-A0A2V7WDI9-F1
#
_entry.id   AF-A0A2V7WDI9-F1
#
_cell.length_a   1.000
_cell.length_b   1.000
_cell.length_c   1.000
_cell.angle_alpha   90.00
_cell.angle_beta   90.00
_cell.angle_gamma   90.00
#
_symmetry.space_group_name_H-M   'P 1'
#
loop_
_entity.id
_entity.type
_entity.pdbx_description
1 polymer ?
#
loop_
_entity_poly.entity_id
_entity_poly.type
_entity_poly.pdbx_seq_one_letter_code
_entity_poly.pdbx_strand_id
1 'polypeptide(L)'
;MHETTHALIDGLRERYREPSSPDQAAFHEGFADIVALLSVFSLPTVVETLVDRTHGDQLLDTKVLKPDALRESMIFGLAEQVGSELESVRGKPLRQSLTIKPDVALYESREFREEHRRGELLVAAMMTAFVNMWSRRLVALVKDRQRVDRSRAIEEGADIADCLLTSAIRALDYSPPVDITFGDYLSALVTADREIRPSDTRYQLRSSVLDAFASYGIKPASDDPEGYWKTPPKALDYTRTHFDAMRRDHDEVFHFVFENREELGLHPNAFTAIQSVRPCTRIGADGFALHETVCVYVQILEPLASELGTLDLTKPPNMPVDKKLRLFGGGALIFDEYGHLKYHVYNPLTSAARQQARLDFLWESGALRGETTARLSVSRMHLQRGADSQRDPREEW
;
A
#
# COMPACT_ATOMS: atom_id res chain seq x y z
N MET A 1 -7.77 -15.04 3.63
CA MET A 1 -7.26 -13.91 2.83
C MET A 1 -6.62 -12.85 3.72
N HIS A 2 -7.35 -12.03 4.49
CA HIS A 2 -6.74 -10.98 5.35
C HIS A 2 -5.54 -11.46 6.22
N GLU A 3 -5.72 -12.50 7.04
CA GLU A 3 -4.63 -13.07 7.87
C GLU A 3 -3.48 -13.67 7.03
N THR A 4 -3.81 -14.23 5.86
CA THR A 4 -2.84 -14.78 4.92
C THR A 4 -2.05 -13.67 4.24
N THR A 5 -2.69 -12.53 3.96
CA THR A 5 -2.06 -11.34 3.39
C THR A 5 -1.11 -10.72 4.40
N HIS A 6 -1.47 -10.66 5.69
CA HIS A 6 -0.53 -10.25 6.74
C HIS A 6 0.72 -11.11 6.73
N ALA A 7 0.58 -12.44 6.74
CA ALA A 7 1.72 -13.36 6.64
C ALA A 7 2.58 -13.13 5.38
N LEU A 8 1.95 -12.74 4.26
CA LEU A 8 2.66 -12.41 3.02
C LEU A 8 3.41 -11.07 3.10
N ILE A 9 2.77 -9.99 3.58
CA ILE A 9 3.43 -8.69 3.78
C ILE A 9 4.61 -8.89 4.72
N ASP A 10 4.40 -9.64 5.80
CA ASP A 10 5.40 -9.91 6.81
C ASP A 10 6.62 -10.68 6.26
N GLY A 11 6.38 -11.63 5.36
CA GLY A 11 7.45 -12.36 4.67
C GLY A 11 8.18 -11.52 3.64
N LEU A 12 7.51 -10.56 3.00
CA LEU A 12 8.10 -9.70 1.95
C LEU A 12 8.75 -8.42 2.50
N ARG A 13 8.25 -7.89 3.62
CA ARG A 13 8.57 -6.58 4.20
C ARG A 13 8.62 -6.69 5.73
N GLU A 14 9.62 -7.40 6.23
CA GLU A 14 9.80 -7.74 7.66
C GLU A 14 9.63 -6.54 8.62
N ARG A 15 10.10 -5.35 8.22
CA ARG A 15 10.13 -4.15 9.08
C ARG A 15 8.85 -3.34 9.09
N TYR A 16 7.85 -3.65 8.26
CA TYR A 16 6.59 -2.91 8.35
C TYR A 16 5.87 -3.14 9.70
N ARG A 17 6.15 -4.28 10.37
CA ARG A 17 5.67 -4.56 11.73
C ARG A 17 6.31 -3.70 12.82
N GLU A 18 7.47 -3.10 12.54
CA GLU A 18 8.14 -2.26 13.53
C GLU A 18 7.36 -0.94 13.67
N PRO A 19 7.16 -0.41 14.89
CA PRO A 19 6.56 0.90 15.05
C PRO A 19 7.33 1.97 14.25
N SER A 20 6.60 2.67 13.38
CA SER A 20 7.15 3.75 12.55
C SER A 20 6.19 4.94 12.51
N SER A 21 5.69 5.33 11.34
CA SER A 21 4.68 6.37 11.15
C SER A 21 3.26 5.81 11.30
N PRO A 22 2.24 6.68 11.51
CA PRO A 22 0.84 6.28 11.49
C PRO A 22 0.46 5.56 10.19
N ASP A 23 1.04 5.99 9.06
CA ASP A 23 0.78 5.39 7.75
C ASP A 23 1.29 3.97 7.65
N GLN A 24 2.51 3.67 8.14
CA GLN A 24 3.03 2.30 8.07
C GLN A 24 2.16 1.32 8.85
N ALA A 25 1.74 1.70 10.05
CA ALA A 25 0.85 0.86 10.85
C ALA A 25 -0.53 0.70 10.18
N ALA A 26 -1.08 1.79 9.65
CA ALA A 26 -2.34 1.79 8.90
C ALA A 26 -2.26 1.00 7.58
N PHE A 27 -1.09 0.99 6.94
CA PHE A 27 -0.86 0.35 5.64
C PHE A 27 -1.04 -1.15 5.72
N HIS A 28 -0.50 -1.79 6.77
CA HIS A 28 -0.69 -3.23 6.99
C HIS A 28 -2.16 -3.64 6.97
N GLU A 29 -2.98 -2.94 7.76
CA GLU A 29 -4.40 -3.23 7.89
C GLU A 29 -5.16 -2.91 6.61
N GLY A 30 -4.97 -1.71 6.07
CA GLY A 30 -5.65 -1.28 4.85
C GLY A 30 -5.28 -2.12 3.64
N PHE A 31 -4.02 -2.54 3.51
CA PHE A 31 -3.57 -3.38 2.40
C PHE A 31 -4.16 -4.79 2.48
N ALA A 32 -4.22 -5.40 3.67
CA ALA A 32 -4.86 -6.71 3.85
C ALA A 32 -6.35 -6.68 3.47
N ASP A 33 -7.04 -5.59 3.77
CA ASP A 33 -8.44 -5.36 3.39
C ASP A 33 -8.61 -5.11 1.88
N ILE A 34 -7.71 -4.34 1.25
CA ILE A 34 -7.66 -4.18 -0.21
C ILE A 34 -7.53 -5.53 -0.90
N VAL A 35 -6.56 -6.36 -0.48
CA VAL A 35 -6.34 -7.68 -1.06
C VAL A 35 -7.57 -8.56 -0.87
N ALA A 36 -8.17 -8.55 0.32
CA ALA A 36 -9.37 -9.33 0.60
C ALA A 36 -10.55 -8.92 -0.29
N LEU A 37 -10.85 -7.62 -0.39
CA LEU A 37 -11.95 -7.10 -1.20
C LEU A 37 -11.73 -7.35 -2.69
N LEU A 38 -10.56 -7.01 -3.23
CA LEU A 38 -10.31 -7.18 -4.66
C LEU A 38 -10.22 -8.67 -5.05
N SER A 39 -9.76 -9.56 -4.17
CA SER A 39 -9.80 -11.02 -4.41
C SER A 39 -11.22 -11.56 -4.46
N VAL A 40 -12.12 -10.98 -3.68
CA VAL A 40 -13.55 -11.35 -3.70
C VAL A 40 -14.20 -10.80 -4.97
N PHE A 41 -13.92 -9.54 -5.32
CA PHE A 41 -14.48 -8.91 -6.52
C PHE A 41 -13.87 -9.38 -7.84
N SER A 42 -12.71 -10.07 -7.82
CA SER A 42 -12.17 -10.73 -9.01
C SER A 42 -12.94 -12.00 -9.39
N LEU A 43 -13.90 -12.45 -8.57
CA LEU A 43 -14.76 -13.59 -8.86
C LEU A 43 -16.03 -13.13 -9.60
N PRO A 44 -16.26 -13.55 -10.86
CA PRO A 44 -17.45 -13.16 -11.61
C PRO A 44 -18.77 -13.47 -10.89
N THR A 45 -18.84 -14.58 -10.16
CA THR A 45 -20.03 -14.97 -9.38
C THR A 45 -20.34 -13.99 -8.24
N VAL A 46 -19.32 -13.34 -7.67
CA VAL A 46 -19.53 -12.32 -6.65
C VAL A 46 -20.01 -11.02 -7.30
N VAL A 47 -19.34 -10.59 -8.37
CA VAL A 47 -19.75 -9.40 -9.13
C VAL A 47 -21.18 -9.56 -9.67
N GLU A 48 -21.58 -10.76 -10.05
CA GLU A 48 -22.94 -11.08 -10.44
C GLU A 48 -23.95 -10.70 -9.36
N THR A 49 -23.71 -11.04 -8.08
CA THR A 49 -24.61 -10.67 -6.98
C THR A 49 -24.70 -9.16 -6.74
N LEU A 50 -23.61 -8.42 -7.01
CA LEU A 50 -23.63 -6.95 -6.91
C LEU A 50 -24.55 -6.35 -7.97
N VAL A 51 -24.58 -6.96 -9.15
CA VAL A 51 -25.33 -6.50 -10.30
C VAL A 51 -26.77 -7.03 -10.31
N ASP A 52 -27.07 -8.12 -9.58
CA ASP A 52 -28.36 -8.84 -9.60
C ASP A 52 -29.56 -8.10 -8.99
N ARG A 53 -29.37 -6.88 -8.47
CA ARG A 53 -30.49 -6.03 -8.01
C ARG A 53 -31.49 -5.68 -9.12
N THR A 54 -31.19 -6.03 -10.37
CA THR A 54 -32.09 -5.89 -11.53
C THR A 54 -32.96 -7.13 -11.78
N HIS A 55 -33.10 -8.06 -10.82
CA HIS A 55 -34.02 -9.20 -10.89
C HIS A 55 -33.83 -10.12 -12.11
N GLY A 56 -32.58 -10.42 -12.49
CA GLY A 56 -32.34 -11.32 -13.62
C GLY A 56 -32.35 -10.66 -15.00
N ASP A 57 -32.55 -9.33 -15.10
CA ASP A 57 -32.55 -8.64 -16.40
C ASP A 57 -31.20 -8.81 -17.12
N GLN A 58 -31.25 -9.26 -18.37
CA GLN A 58 -30.06 -9.45 -19.21
C GLN A 58 -29.41 -8.11 -19.62
N LEU A 59 -30.19 -7.02 -19.60
CA LEU A 59 -29.75 -5.68 -20.01
C LEU A 59 -29.89 -4.70 -18.84
N LEU A 60 -28.77 -4.15 -18.38
CA LEU A 60 -28.70 -3.25 -17.22
C LEU A 60 -28.78 -1.79 -17.64
N ASP A 61 -29.66 -0.99 -17.04
CA ASP A 61 -29.74 0.46 -17.29
C ASP A 61 -28.47 1.19 -16.81
N THR A 62 -27.95 2.11 -17.61
CA THR A 62 -26.79 2.97 -17.25
C THR A 62 -26.90 3.68 -15.89
N LYS A 63 -28.11 3.92 -15.37
CA LYS A 63 -28.33 4.51 -14.03
C LYS A 63 -27.75 3.65 -12.91
N VAL A 64 -27.85 2.32 -13.01
CA VAL A 64 -27.27 1.39 -12.02
C VAL A 64 -25.77 1.21 -12.19
N LEU A 65 -25.20 1.77 -13.27
CA LEU A 65 -23.77 1.68 -13.59
C LEU A 65 -23.01 2.95 -13.20
N LYS A 66 -23.68 3.92 -12.56
CA LYS A 66 -23.04 5.13 -12.01
C LYS A 66 -22.22 4.79 -10.76
N PRO A 67 -21.16 5.55 -10.44
CA PRO A 67 -20.30 5.25 -9.29
C PRO A 67 -21.06 5.08 -7.97
N ASP A 68 -22.01 5.97 -7.68
CA ASP A 68 -22.77 5.90 -6.42
C ASP A 68 -23.67 4.66 -6.35
N ALA A 69 -24.33 4.30 -7.46
CA ALA A 69 -25.18 3.11 -7.52
C ALA A 69 -24.36 1.81 -7.41
N LEU A 70 -23.17 1.76 -8.05
CA LEU A 70 -22.26 0.63 -7.91
C LEU A 70 -21.71 0.52 -6.48
N ARG A 71 -21.34 1.64 -5.85
CA ARG A 71 -20.87 1.67 -4.46
C ARG A 71 -21.95 1.20 -3.49
N GLU A 72 -23.19 1.68 -3.65
CA GLU A 72 -24.34 1.17 -2.91
C GLU A 72 -24.53 -0.33 -3.18
N SER A 73 -24.41 -0.78 -4.42
CA SER A 73 -24.51 -2.20 -4.77
C SER A 73 -23.52 -3.07 -3.98
N MET A 74 -22.27 -2.63 -3.91
CA MET A 74 -21.19 -3.28 -3.15
C MET A 74 -21.45 -3.32 -1.65
N ILE A 75 -21.94 -2.23 -1.06
CA ILE A 75 -22.19 -2.15 0.39
C ILE A 75 -23.21 -3.20 0.84
N PHE A 76 -24.33 -3.38 0.13
CA PHE A 76 -25.29 -4.42 0.52
C PHE A 76 -24.91 -5.81 -0.01
N GLY A 77 -24.24 -5.92 -1.17
CA GLY A 77 -23.78 -7.22 -1.66
C GLY A 77 -22.77 -7.87 -0.72
N LEU A 78 -21.87 -7.09 -0.12
CA LEU A 78 -21.03 -7.54 0.98
C LEU A 78 -21.84 -7.91 2.23
N ALA A 79 -22.99 -7.29 2.49
CA ALA A 79 -23.83 -7.66 3.62
C ALA A 79 -24.50 -9.03 3.42
N GLU A 80 -24.96 -9.33 2.20
CA GLU A 80 -25.62 -10.60 1.87
C GLU A 80 -24.62 -11.77 1.76
N GLN A 81 -23.48 -11.55 1.12
CA GLN A 81 -22.48 -12.61 0.92
C GLN A 81 -21.60 -12.90 2.14
N VAL A 82 -21.42 -11.93 3.04
CA VAL A 82 -20.62 -12.09 4.28
C VAL A 82 -21.51 -12.51 5.47
N GLY A 83 -22.81 -12.75 5.25
CA GLY A 83 -23.80 -13.11 6.28
C GLY A 83 -23.66 -14.53 6.87
N SER A 84 -23.87 -14.63 8.19
CA SER A 84 -23.80 -15.79 9.10
C SER A 84 -22.43 -16.37 9.50
N GLU A 85 -21.43 -16.48 8.62
CA GLU A 85 -20.12 -17.07 9.02
C GLU A 85 -19.02 -16.05 9.38
N LEU A 86 -19.18 -14.77 9.03
CA LEU A 86 -18.16 -13.71 9.23
C LEU A 86 -18.68 -12.42 9.91
N GLU A 87 -19.98 -12.37 10.25
CA GLU A 87 -20.66 -11.18 10.78
C GLU A 87 -20.19 -10.73 12.17
N SER A 88 -19.63 -11.62 12.98
CA SER A 88 -19.30 -11.31 14.37
C SER A 88 -18.03 -10.47 14.54
N VAL A 89 -17.13 -10.40 13.54
CA VAL A 89 -15.83 -9.72 13.70
C VAL A 89 -15.38 -8.90 12.47
N ARG A 90 -15.79 -9.24 11.23
CA ARG A 90 -15.03 -8.80 10.02
C ARG A 90 -15.82 -8.10 8.91
N GLY A 91 -17.13 -8.31 8.79
CA GLY A 91 -17.93 -7.68 7.73
C GLY A 91 -18.27 -6.19 7.94
N LYS A 92 -18.18 -5.67 9.18
CA LYS A 92 -18.52 -4.27 9.49
C LYS A 92 -17.45 -3.26 9.05
N PRO A 93 -16.14 -3.46 9.32
CA PRO A 93 -15.10 -2.50 8.93
C PRO A 93 -14.94 -2.35 7.41
N LEU A 94 -14.98 -3.47 6.66
CA LEU A 94 -14.90 -3.45 5.19
C LEU A 94 -16.04 -2.65 4.54
N ARG A 95 -17.26 -2.79 5.07
CA ARG A 95 -18.41 -1.99 4.64
C ARG A 95 -18.24 -0.53 5.02
N GLN A 96 -17.68 -0.24 6.19
CA GLN A 96 -17.46 1.12 6.67
C GLN A 96 -16.53 1.90 5.74
N SER A 97 -15.43 1.30 5.26
CA SER A 97 -14.53 1.95 4.31
C SER A 97 -15.24 2.38 3.01
N LEU A 98 -16.19 1.59 2.52
CA LEU A 98 -16.99 1.94 1.34
C LEU A 98 -17.98 3.09 1.58
N THR A 99 -18.31 3.40 2.84
CA THR A 99 -19.19 4.53 3.19
C THR A 99 -18.46 5.86 3.32
N ILE A 100 -17.12 5.84 3.39
CA ILE A 100 -16.30 7.06 3.51
C ILE A 100 -16.37 7.83 2.19
N LYS A 101 -17.00 9.00 2.24
CA LYS A 101 -17.11 9.89 1.08
C LYS A 101 -15.76 10.59 0.82
N PRO A 102 -15.39 10.82 -0.45
CA PRO A 102 -14.20 11.60 -0.78
C PRO A 102 -14.23 13.00 -0.16
N ASP A 103 -13.18 13.34 0.56
CA ASP A 103 -12.87 14.67 1.05
C ASP A 103 -11.36 14.78 1.27
N VAL A 104 -10.76 15.80 0.66
CA VAL A 104 -9.31 16.03 0.68
C VAL A 104 -8.77 16.36 2.07
N ALA A 105 -9.63 16.79 2.99
CA ALA A 105 -9.25 17.09 4.36
C ALA A 105 -9.14 15.86 5.27
N LEU A 106 -9.61 14.67 4.82
CA LEU A 106 -9.70 13.48 5.67
C LEU A 106 -8.33 12.94 6.08
N TYR A 107 -7.34 12.94 5.18
CA TYR A 107 -6.01 12.38 5.44
C TYR A 107 -5.27 13.10 6.59
N GLU A 108 -5.50 14.40 6.75
CA GLU A 108 -4.93 15.23 7.82
C GLU A 108 -5.87 15.40 9.03
N SER A 109 -7.06 14.80 8.98
CA SER A 109 -8.09 15.00 9.99
C SER A 109 -7.76 14.25 11.28
N ARG A 110 -8.31 14.73 12.40
CA ARG A 110 -8.14 14.08 13.70
C ARG A 110 -8.79 12.69 13.76
N GLU A 111 -9.85 12.46 12.98
CA GLU A 111 -10.56 11.18 12.93
C GLU A 111 -9.65 10.05 12.41
N PHE A 112 -8.76 10.39 11.47
CA PHE A 112 -7.87 9.45 10.79
C PHE A 112 -6.43 9.52 11.32
N ARG A 113 -6.25 9.90 12.59
CA ARG A 113 -4.96 9.79 13.28
C ARG A 113 -4.69 8.39 13.81
N GLU A 114 -5.75 7.67 14.16
CA GLU A 114 -5.68 6.30 14.63
C GLU A 114 -5.44 5.35 13.45
N GLU A 115 -4.61 4.32 13.66
CA GLU A 115 -4.03 3.47 12.62
C GLU A 115 -5.10 2.68 11.86
N HIS A 116 -6.10 2.13 12.55
CA HIS A 116 -7.20 1.42 11.91
C HIS A 116 -8.06 2.35 11.06
N ARG A 117 -8.52 3.48 11.61
CA ARG A 117 -9.30 4.48 10.86
C ARG A 117 -8.51 4.95 9.65
N ARG A 118 -7.23 5.30 9.82
CA ARG A 118 -6.34 5.74 8.74
C ARG A 118 -6.24 4.68 7.64
N GLY A 119 -6.16 3.40 7.98
CA GLY A 119 -6.15 2.29 7.02
C GLY A 119 -7.40 2.25 6.15
N GLU A 120 -8.57 2.61 6.70
CA GLU A 120 -9.82 2.68 5.92
C GLU A 120 -9.78 3.74 4.82
N LEU A 121 -8.98 4.82 4.95
CA LEU A 121 -8.81 5.79 3.86
C LEU A 121 -8.11 5.17 2.66
N LEU A 122 -7.09 4.34 2.90
CA LEU A 122 -6.39 3.63 1.83
C LEU A 122 -7.35 2.68 1.10
N VAL A 123 -8.17 1.94 1.84
CA VAL A 123 -9.22 1.07 1.30
C VAL A 123 -10.24 1.90 0.51
N ALA A 124 -10.75 3.00 1.09
CA ALA A 124 -11.75 3.86 0.46
C ALA A 124 -11.26 4.46 -0.86
N ALA A 125 -10.00 4.90 -0.91
CA ALA A 125 -9.35 5.40 -2.11
C ALA A 125 -9.24 4.32 -3.20
N MET A 126 -8.78 3.11 -2.83
CA MET A 126 -8.67 1.99 -3.76
C MET A 126 -10.04 1.56 -4.32
N MET A 127 -11.04 1.45 -3.45
CA MET A 127 -12.38 1.05 -3.87
C MET A 127 -13.08 2.13 -4.70
N THR A 128 -12.79 3.41 -4.44
CA THR A 128 -13.23 4.50 -5.30
C THR A 128 -12.58 4.42 -6.68
N ALA A 129 -11.30 4.08 -6.79
CA ALA A 129 -10.64 3.83 -8.07
C ALA A 129 -11.33 2.67 -8.83
N PHE A 130 -11.54 1.54 -8.16
CA PHE A 130 -12.25 0.37 -8.71
C PHE A 130 -13.62 0.75 -9.29
N VAL A 131 -14.47 1.39 -8.48
CA VAL A 131 -15.82 1.79 -8.88
C VAL A 131 -15.80 2.77 -10.05
N ASN A 132 -14.90 3.75 -10.02
CA ASN A 132 -14.78 4.74 -11.09
C ASN A 132 -14.31 4.10 -12.41
N MET A 133 -13.33 3.19 -12.35
CA MET A 133 -12.86 2.43 -13.51
C MET A 133 -13.98 1.57 -14.09
N TRP A 134 -14.70 0.85 -13.24
CA TRP A 134 -15.80 -0.01 -13.66
C TRP A 134 -16.91 0.80 -14.32
N SER A 135 -17.39 1.85 -13.66
CA SER A 135 -18.41 2.75 -14.21
C SER A 135 -17.99 3.34 -15.57
N ARG A 136 -16.77 3.88 -15.66
CA ARG A 136 -16.24 4.45 -16.91
C ARG A 136 -16.17 3.42 -18.03
N ARG A 137 -15.70 2.20 -17.71
CA ARG A 137 -15.60 1.10 -18.67
C ARG A 137 -16.97 0.71 -19.21
N LEU A 138 -17.96 0.58 -18.34
CA LEU A 138 -19.33 0.23 -18.75
C LEU A 138 -19.97 1.32 -19.60
N VAL A 139 -19.81 2.59 -19.23
CA VAL A 139 -20.31 3.72 -20.04
C VAL A 139 -19.66 3.75 -21.42
N ALA A 140 -18.36 3.46 -21.53
CA ALA A 140 -17.66 3.42 -22.82
C ALA A 140 -18.15 2.28 -23.76
N LEU A 141 -18.77 1.23 -23.21
CA LEU A 141 -19.38 0.14 -23.98
C LEU A 141 -20.78 0.51 -24.53
N VAL A 142 -21.41 1.55 -23.98
CA VAL A 142 -22.75 2.03 -24.35
C VAL A 142 -22.64 3.12 -25.40
N LYS A 143 -22.52 2.76 -26.69
CA LYS A 143 -22.41 3.77 -27.76
C LYS A 143 -23.72 4.45 -28.14
N ASP A 144 -24.87 3.76 -28.11
CA ASP A 144 -26.20 4.35 -28.42
C ASP A 144 -27.40 3.56 -27.82
N ARG A 145 -27.15 2.70 -26.82
CA ARG A 145 -28.18 1.92 -26.14
C ARG A 145 -27.94 2.03 -24.66
N GLN A 146 -28.82 2.75 -23.94
CA GLN A 146 -28.79 3.05 -22.48
C GLN A 146 -28.68 1.82 -21.56
N ARG A 147 -28.36 0.64 -22.10
CA ARG A 147 -28.21 -0.60 -21.38
C ARG A 147 -26.94 -1.35 -21.80
N VAL A 148 -26.28 -1.98 -20.81
CA VAL A 148 -25.13 -2.89 -21.01
C VAL A 148 -25.59 -4.32 -20.82
N ASP A 149 -25.02 -5.26 -21.57
CA ASP A 149 -25.24 -6.68 -21.32
C ASP A 149 -24.70 -7.06 -19.93
N ARG A 150 -25.53 -7.73 -19.14
CA ARG A 150 -25.20 -8.09 -17.75
C ARG A 150 -23.93 -8.93 -17.67
N SER A 151 -23.77 -9.93 -18.53
CA SER A 151 -22.57 -10.79 -18.54
C SER A 151 -21.32 -9.95 -18.79
N ARG A 152 -21.42 -8.97 -19.70
CA ARG A 152 -20.30 -8.07 -19.98
C ARG A 152 -19.98 -7.16 -18.80
N ALA A 153 -21.00 -6.69 -18.07
CA ALA A 153 -20.78 -5.86 -16.90
C ALA A 153 -20.05 -6.62 -15.77
N ILE A 154 -20.41 -7.90 -15.60
CA ILE A 154 -19.79 -8.81 -14.63
C ILE A 154 -18.33 -9.08 -15.01
N GLU A 155 -18.07 -9.47 -16.26
CA GLU A 155 -16.72 -9.72 -16.78
C GLU A 155 -15.80 -8.51 -16.57
N GLU A 156 -16.23 -7.31 -16.97
CA GLU A 156 -15.39 -6.13 -16.84
C GLU A 156 -15.17 -5.73 -15.38
N GLY A 157 -16.13 -5.97 -14.48
CA GLY A 157 -15.95 -5.75 -13.04
C GLY A 157 -14.90 -6.70 -12.46
N ALA A 158 -15.00 -7.99 -12.77
CA ALA A 158 -14.04 -9.00 -12.31
C ALA A 158 -12.63 -8.75 -12.87
N ASP A 159 -12.52 -8.45 -14.17
CA ASP A 159 -11.25 -8.14 -14.81
C ASP A 159 -10.58 -6.90 -14.19
N ILE A 160 -11.34 -5.85 -13.88
CA ILE A 160 -10.80 -4.64 -13.24
C ILE A 160 -10.34 -4.92 -11.81
N ALA A 161 -11.07 -5.73 -11.05
CA ALA A 161 -10.69 -6.11 -9.69
C ALA A 161 -9.39 -6.94 -9.69
N ASP A 162 -9.27 -7.93 -10.58
CA ASP A 162 -8.05 -8.73 -10.75
C ASP A 162 -6.84 -7.87 -11.18
N CYS A 163 -7.09 -6.97 -12.13
CA CYS A 163 -6.14 -5.99 -12.63
C CYS A 163 -5.60 -5.08 -11.51
N LEU A 164 -6.47 -4.55 -10.65
CA LEU A 164 -6.08 -3.74 -9.50
C LEU A 164 -5.39 -4.56 -8.41
N LEU A 165 -5.87 -5.76 -8.12
CA LEU A 165 -5.29 -6.67 -7.13
C LEU A 165 -3.84 -7.00 -7.49
N THR A 166 -3.62 -7.38 -8.74
CA THR A 166 -2.31 -7.73 -9.26
C THR A 166 -1.36 -6.53 -9.19
N SER A 167 -1.82 -5.33 -9.58
CA SER A 167 -1.01 -4.11 -9.46
C SER A 167 -0.71 -3.74 -8.00
N ALA A 168 -1.70 -3.86 -7.10
CA ALA A 168 -1.54 -3.61 -5.66
C ALA A 168 -0.47 -4.51 -5.02
N ILE A 169 -0.50 -5.81 -5.31
CA ILE A 169 0.50 -6.75 -4.79
C ILE A 169 1.89 -6.44 -5.37
N ARG A 170 1.99 -6.15 -6.67
CA ARG A 170 3.26 -5.81 -7.32
C ARG A 170 3.86 -4.51 -6.77
N ALA A 171 3.04 -3.53 -6.40
CA ALA A 171 3.47 -2.27 -5.80
C ALA A 171 4.31 -2.46 -4.53
N LEU A 172 4.12 -3.57 -3.80
CA LEU A 172 4.93 -3.88 -2.63
C LEU A 172 6.42 -3.98 -2.96
N ASP A 173 6.80 -4.50 -4.14
CA ASP A 173 8.21 -4.57 -4.55
C ASP A 173 8.79 -3.18 -4.89
N TYR A 174 7.93 -2.26 -5.31
CA TYR A 174 8.25 -0.88 -5.65
C TYR A 174 8.05 0.09 -4.49
N SER A 175 7.86 -0.41 -3.27
CA SER A 175 7.67 0.41 -2.05
C SER A 175 8.96 0.47 -1.21
N PRO A 176 9.20 1.56 -0.46
CA PRO A 176 10.33 1.63 0.46
C PRO A 176 10.19 0.56 1.56
N PRO A 177 11.29 -0.06 2.04
CA PRO A 177 11.21 -1.16 2.99
C PRO A 177 10.93 -0.75 4.44
N VAL A 178 10.98 0.54 4.72
CA VAL A 178 10.75 1.13 6.05
C VAL A 178 10.03 2.45 5.91
N ASP A 179 9.23 2.78 6.92
CA ASP A 179 8.49 4.02 7.07
C ASP A 179 7.63 4.39 5.85
N ILE A 180 6.91 3.40 5.31
CA ILE A 180 6.05 3.60 4.14
C ILE A 180 4.91 4.58 4.45
N THR A 181 4.70 5.55 3.57
CA THR A 181 3.51 6.42 3.54
C THR A 181 2.52 5.97 2.46
N PHE A 182 1.26 6.40 2.56
CA PHE A 182 0.29 6.15 1.48
C PHE A 182 0.70 6.79 0.15
N GLY A 183 1.43 7.90 0.21
CA GLY A 183 2.01 8.53 -0.98
C GLY A 183 3.13 7.70 -1.61
N ASP A 184 3.98 7.06 -0.79
CA ASP A 184 5.01 6.14 -1.28
C ASP A 184 4.35 4.94 -1.98
N TYR A 185 3.32 4.36 -1.37
CA TYR A 185 2.57 3.27 -1.98
C TYR A 185 1.87 3.67 -3.28
N LEU A 186 1.31 4.89 -3.35
CA LEU A 186 0.68 5.39 -4.57
C LEU A 186 1.67 5.50 -5.72
N SER A 187 2.85 6.09 -5.47
CA SER A 187 3.94 6.14 -6.46
C SER A 187 4.42 4.74 -6.86
N ALA A 188 4.54 3.84 -5.90
CA ALA A 188 4.89 2.44 -6.16
C ALA A 188 3.87 1.74 -7.06
N LEU A 189 2.58 1.95 -6.81
CA LEU A 189 1.48 1.33 -7.55
C LEU A 189 1.43 1.77 -9.01
N VAL A 190 1.50 3.07 -9.29
CA VAL A 190 1.47 3.56 -10.67
C VAL A 190 2.76 3.22 -11.43
N THR A 191 3.89 3.13 -10.74
CA THR A 191 5.17 2.72 -11.33
C THR A 191 5.15 1.23 -11.69
N ALA A 192 4.78 0.37 -10.74
CA ALA A 192 4.72 -1.07 -10.95
C ALA A 192 3.74 -1.44 -12.09
N ASP A 193 2.62 -0.72 -12.20
CA ASP A 193 1.68 -0.89 -13.30
C ASP A 193 2.29 -0.50 -14.66
N ARG A 194 2.99 0.64 -14.73
CA ARG A 194 3.62 1.13 -15.96
C ARG A 194 4.64 0.14 -16.53
N GLU A 195 5.41 -0.50 -15.66
CA GLU A 195 6.48 -1.42 -16.07
C GLU A 195 5.97 -2.69 -16.74
N ILE A 196 4.79 -3.18 -16.33
CA ILE A 196 4.20 -4.40 -16.90
C ILE A 196 3.13 -4.11 -17.95
N ARG A 197 2.53 -2.91 -17.92
CA ARG A 197 1.52 -2.46 -18.88
C ARG A 197 1.89 -1.09 -19.42
N PRO A 198 2.72 -1.03 -20.48
CA PRO A 198 3.04 0.25 -21.13
C PRO A 198 1.77 0.99 -21.62
N SER A 199 0.80 0.26 -22.18
CA SER A 199 -0.51 0.81 -22.54
C SER A 199 -1.57 0.54 -21.47
N ASP A 200 -2.06 1.61 -20.84
CA ASP A 200 -3.17 1.59 -19.87
C ASP A 200 -4.47 2.15 -20.48
N THR A 201 -4.62 2.03 -21.80
CA THR A 201 -5.76 2.61 -22.52
C THR A 201 -7.09 1.92 -22.22
N ARG A 202 -7.08 0.62 -21.88
CA ARG A 202 -8.30 -0.17 -21.62
C ARG A 202 -9.04 0.27 -20.37
N TYR A 203 -8.30 0.51 -19.28
CA TYR A 203 -8.87 0.78 -17.96
C TYR A 203 -8.49 2.13 -17.37
N GLN A 204 -7.42 2.76 -17.86
CA GLN A 204 -6.91 4.02 -17.32
C GLN A 204 -6.72 3.91 -15.81
N LEU A 205 -6.15 2.79 -15.36
CA LEU A 205 -5.87 2.48 -13.98
C LEU A 205 -5.06 3.58 -13.33
N ARG A 206 -3.97 4.02 -13.97
CA ARG A 206 -3.02 4.95 -13.36
C ARG A 206 -3.67 6.28 -13.01
N SER A 207 -4.39 6.88 -13.96
CA SER A 207 -5.12 8.13 -13.70
C SER A 207 -6.27 7.93 -12.72
N SER A 208 -7.02 6.82 -12.82
CA SER A 208 -8.15 6.56 -11.91
C SER A 208 -7.72 6.36 -10.46
N VAL A 209 -6.57 5.73 -10.24
CA VAL A 209 -5.97 5.56 -8.91
C VAL A 209 -5.45 6.89 -8.39
N LEU A 210 -4.72 7.67 -9.20
CA LEU A 210 -4.24 9.00 -8.81
C LEU A 210 -5.41 9.94 -8.43
N ASP A 211 -6.45 10.01 -9.26
CA ASP A 211 -7.64 10.84 -9.01
C ASP A 211 -8.36 10.42 -7.74
N ALA A 212 -8.53 9.10 -7.54
CA ALA A 212 -9.19 8.57 -6.36
C ALA A 212 -8.41 8.88 -5.09
N PHE A 213 -7.09 8.65 -5.06
CA PHE A 213 -6.25 8.96 -3.90
C PHE A 213 -6.24 10.46 -3.61
N ALA A 214 -6.12 11.29 -4.65
CA ALA A 214 -6.16 12.75 -4.52
C ALA A 214 -7.48 13.22 -3.90
N SER A 215 -8.61 12.56 -4.21
CA SER A 215 -9.92 12.89 -3.65
C SER A 215 -10.04 12.63 -2.13
N TYR A 216 -9.13 11.85 -1.54
CA TYR A 216 -8.99 11.65 -0.09
C TYR A 216 -7.82 12.43 0.52
N GLY A 217 -7.14 13.28 -0.26
CA GLY A 217 -6.00 14.08 0.18
C GLY A 217 -4.64 13.38 0.09
N ILE A 218 -4.59 12.16 -0.45
CA ILE A 218 -3.36 11.38 -0.60
C ILE A 218 -2.71 11.74 -1.94
N LYS A 219 -1.45 12.15 -1.90
CA LYS A 219 -0.66 12.55 -3.08
C LYS A 219 0.51 11.59 -3.29
N PRO A 220 0.98 11.37 -4.53
CA PRO A 220 2.17 10.57 -4.77
C PRO A 220 3.37 11.18 -4.05
N ALA A 221 4.25 10.32 -3.51
CA ALA A 221 5.48 10.77 -2.85
C ALA A 221 6.55 11.19 -3.85
N SER A 222 6.51 10.64 -5.06
CA SER A 222 7.38 11.10 -6.14
C SER A 222 6.99 12.50 -6.59
N ASP A 223 8.01 13.31 -6.88
CA ASP A 223 7.89 14.65 -7.47
C ASP A 223 7.86 14.62 -9.02
N ASP A 224 7.80 13.43 -9.61
CA ASP A 224 7.46 13.26 -11.03
C ASP A 224 6.02 13.77 -11.29
N PRO A 225 5.77 14.55 -12.37
CA PRO A 225 4.44 15.10 -12.66
C PRO A 225 3.33 14.06 -12.83
N GLU A 226 3.69 12.84 -13.26
CA GLU A 226 2.75 11.72 -13.41
C GLU A 226 2.75 10.79 -12.18
N GLY A 227 3.54 11.09 -11.15
CA GLY A 227 3.59 10.39 -9.87
C GLY A 227 4.44 9.12 -9.85
N TYR A 228 5.16 8.80 -10.93
CA TYR A 228 6.03 7.61 -11.00
C TYR A 228 7.31 7.80 -10.21
N TRP A 229 7.87 6.72 -9.67
CA TRP A 229 9.24 6.76 -9.18
C TRP A 229 10.20 7.17 -10.29
N LYS A 230 11.15 8.02 -9.92
CA LYS A 230 12.18 8.48 -10.83
C LYS A 230 13.18 7.38 -11.13
N THR A 231 13.80 7.48 -12.31
CA THR A 231 14.99 6.69 -12.64
C THR A 231 16.11 6.99 -11.64
N PRO A 232 17.03 6.04 -11.39
CA PRO A 232 18.08 6.21 -10.41
C PRO A 232 19.15 7.20 -10.91
N PRO A 233 20.10 7.60 -10.05
CA PRO A 233 21.24 8.40 -10.44
C PRO A 233 21.97 7.81 -11.65
N LYS A 234 22.43 8.67 -12.57
CA LYS A 234 23.11 8.21 -13.80
C LYS A 234 24.57 7.80 -13.57
N ALA A 235 25.17 8.18 -12.44
CA ALA A 235 26.60 8.04 -12.16
C ALA A 235 26.94 6.78 -11.34
N LEU A 236 26.13 5.72 -11.45
CA LEU A 236 26.38 4.48 -10.73
C LEU A 236 27.55 3.69 -11.36
N ASP A 237 28.41 3.15 -10.50
CA ASP A 237 29.53 2.28 -10.87
C ASP A 237 29.07 0.81 -10.92
N TYR A 238 29.28 0.20 -12.09
CA TYR A 238 29.00 -1.22 -12.37
C TYR A 238 30.28 -2.02 -12.68
N THR A 239 31.46 -1.42 -12.62
CA THR A 239 32.73 -2.01 -13.12
C THR A 239 33.16 -3.26 -12.39
N ARG A 240 32.76 -3.42 -11.12
CA ARG A 240 33.12 -4.56 -10.25
C ARG A 240 31.91 -5.37 -9.81
N THR A 241 30.83 -5.30 -10.57
CA THR A 241 29.56 -5.93 -10.21
C THR A 241 29.29 -7.13 -11.10
N HIS A 242 29.08 -8.29 -10.49
CA HIS A 242 28.71 -9.53 -11.14
C HIS A 242 27.19 -9.69 -11.14
N PHE A 243 26.54 -9.35 -12.26
CA PHE A 243 25.09 -9.39 -12.37
C PHE A 243 24.48 -10.75 -12.00
N ASP A 244 25.02 -11.86 -12.51
CA ASP A 244 24.51 -13.20 -12.19
C ASP A 244 24.56 -13.50 -10.69
N ALA A 245 25.55 -12.95 -9.98
CA ALA A 245 25.65 -13.08 -8.53
C ALA A 245 24.63 -12.15 -7.83
N MET A 246 24.46 -10.90 -8.28
CA MET A 246 23.45 -9.97 -7.72
C MET A 246 22.01 -10.51 -7.71
N ARG A 247 21.70 -11.54 -8.52
CA ARG A 247 20.38 -12.17 -8.56
C ARG A 247 20.09 -13.09 -7.37
N ARG A 248 21.10 -13.44 -6.57
CA ARG A 248 20.99 -14.45 -5.50
C ARG A 248 21.89 -14.18 -4.28
N ASP A 249 22.97 -13.45 -4.47
CA ASP A 249 24.01 -13.24 -3.47
C ASP A 249 23.82 -11.90 -2.76
N HIS A 250 23.72 -11.95 -1.43
CA HIS A 250 23.55 -10.76 -0.60
C HIS A 250 24.84 -9.94 -0.53
N ASP A 251 26.01 -10.59 -0.58
CA ASP A 251 27.31 -9.92 -0.47
C ASP A 251 27.62 -9.14 -1.75
N GLU A 252 27.26 -9.69 -2.92
CA GLU A 252 27.43 -8.99 -4.19
C GLU A 252 26.55 -7.73 -4.27
N VAL A 253 25.29 -7.84 -3.82
CA VAL A 253 24.40 -6.68 -3.72
C VAL A 253 24.94 -5.68 -2.69
N PHE A 254 25.50 -6.14 -1.58
CA PHE A 254 26.14 -5.27 -0.59
C PHE A 254 27.32 -4.51 -1.19
N HIS A 255 28.20 -5.17 -1.95
CA HIS A 255 29.30 -4.51 -2.65
C HIS A 255 28.79 -3.43 -3.60
N PHE A 256 27.78 -3.72 -4.42
CA PHE A 256 27.16 -2.71 -5.29
C PHE A 256 26.66 -1.50 -4.50
N VAL A 257 25.92 -1.73 -3.40
CA VAL A 257 25.38 -0.67 -2.53
C VAL A 257 26.50 0.14 -1.88
N PHE A 258 27.57 -0.54 -1.43
CA PHE A 258 28.68 0.09 -0.73
C PHE A 258 29.54 0.97 -1.63
N GLU A 259 29.85 0.49 -2.85
CA GLU A 259 30.59 1.24 -3.86
C GLU A 259 29.79 2.47 -4.33
N ASN A 260 28.47 2.34 -4.42
CA ASN A 260 27.57 3.42 -4.86
C ASN A 260 26.92 4.22 -3.71
N ARG A 261 27.40 4.11 -2.47
CA ARG A 261 26.71 4.64 -1.28
C ARG A 261 26.44 6.15 -1.34
N GLU A 262 27.35 6.93 -1.93
CA GLU A 262 27.21 8.39 -2.03
C GLU A 262 26.13 8.77 -3.04
N GLU A 263 26.17 8.16 -4.23
CA GLU A 263 25.17 8.35 -5.29
C GLU A 263 23.79 7.86 -4.87
N LEU A 264 23.72 6.76 -4.12
CA LEU A 264 22.50 6.22 -3.52
C LEU A 264 22.06 6.99 -2.25
N GLY A 265 22.77 8.05 -1.84
CA GLY A 265 22.38 8.89 -0.70
C GLY A 265 22.32 8.15 0.65
N LEU A 266 23.14 7.10 0.83
CA LEU A 266 23.23 6.37 2.08
C LEU A 266 23.94 7.19 3.15
N HIS A 267 23.49 7.06 4.40
CA HIS A 267 24.16 7.69 5.52
C HIS A 267 25.50 7.00 5.83
N PRO A 268 26.63 7.72 5.93
CA PRO A 268 27.97 7.13 5.99
C PRO A 268 28.26 6.36 7.29
N ASN A 269 27.65 6.79 8.40
CA ASN A 269 27.88 6.17 9.72
C ASN A 269 26.80 5.15 10.10
N ALA A 270 25.83 4.89 9.21
CA ALA A 270 24.74 3.96 9.52
C ALA A 270 25.14 2.52 9.16
N PHE A 271 24.76 1.58 10.02
CA PHE A 271 24.90 0.16 9.71
C PHE A 271 23.98 -0.18 8.53
N THR A 272 24.54 -0.75 7.46
CA THR A 272 23.80 -1.10 6.25
C THR A 272 23.77 -2.61 6.09
N ALA A 273 22.59 -3.18 5.84
CA ALA A 273 22.43 -4.61 5.62
C ALA A 273 21.48 -4.89 4.46
N ILE A 274 21.83 -5.86 3.62
CA ILE A 274 20.94 -6.41 2.60
C ILE A 274 19.99 -7.38 3.28
N GLN A 275 18.69 -7.08 3.27
CA GLN A 275 17.65 -7.89 3.90
C GLN A 275 17.15 -9.00 2.99
N SER A 276 17.09 -8.75 1.68
CA SER A 276 16.65 -9.76 0.72
C SER A 276 17.16 -9.46 -0.69
N VAL A 277 17.34 -10.53 -1.46
CA VAL A 277 17.62 -10.52 -2.89
C VAL A 277 16.63 -11.46 -3.55
N ARG A 278 15.73 -10.92 -4.39
CA ARG A 278 14.59 -11.66 -4.93
C ARG A 278 14.53 -11.54 -6.45
N PRO A 279 14.87 -12.59 -7.21
CA PRO A 279 14.57 -12.63 -8.63
C PRO A 279 13.06 -12.78 -8.82
N CYS A 280 12.45 -11.87 -9.57
CA CYS A 280 11.03 -11.80 -9.84
C CYS A 280 10.79 -11.99 -11.34
N THR A 281 9.81 -12.82 -11.69
CA THR A 281 9.29 -12.91 -13.06
C THR A 281 7.82 -12.54 -13.03
N ARG A 282 7.44 -11.56 -13.86
CA ARG A 282 6.06 -11.08 -13.95
C ARG A 282 5.57 -11.29 -15.38
N ILE A 283 4.35 -11.75 -15.52
CA ILE A 283 3.71 -11.94 -16.82
C ILE A 283 2.63 -10.87 -16.98
N GLY A 284 2.71 -10.11 -18.07
CA GLY A 284 1.71 -9.15 -18.50
C GLY A 284 0.50 -9.83 -19.12
N ALA A 285 -0.61 -9.09 -19.25
CA ALA A 285 -1.83 -9.63 -19.85
C ALA A 285 -1.67 -10.00 -21.33
N ASP A 286 -0.66 -9.43 -22.00
CA ASP A 286 -0.23 -9.73 -23.36
C ASP A 286 0.78 -10.88 -23.45
N GLY A 287 1.12 -11.49 -22.31
CA GLY A 287 2.15 -12.54 -22.22
C GLY A 287 3.58 -12.02 -22.14
N PHE A 288 3.79 -10.69 -22.07
CA PHE A 288 5.12 -10.12 -21.90
C PHE A 288 5.71 -10.56 -20.55
N ALA A 289 6.90 -11.17 -20.59
CA ALA A 289 7.62 -11.57 -19.40
C ALA A 289 8.61 -10.47 -19.00
N LEU A 290 8.42 -9.91 -17.82
CA LEU A 290 9.34 -8.96 -17.21
C LEU A 290 10.16 -9.70 -16.14
N HIS A 291 11.49 -9.74 -16.34
CA HIS A 291 12.44 -10.30 -15.40
C HIS A 291 13.14 -9.16 -14.65
N GLU A 292 13.07 -9.21 -13.32
CA GLU A 292 13.66 -8.20 -12.45
C GLU A 292 14.34 -8.88 -11.27
N THR A 293 15.28 -8.17 -10.64
CA THR A 293 15.76 -8.54 -9.31
C THR A 293 15.43 -7.41 -8.36
N VAL A 294 14.64 -7.73 -7.33
CA VAL A 294 14.27 -6.80 -6.26
C VAL A 294 15.17 -7.08 -5.07
N CYS A 295 16.03 -6.11 -4.76
CA CYS A 295 16.91 -6.16 -3.60
C CYS A 295 16.47 -5.14 -2.56
N VAL A 296 16.51 -5.52 -1.30
CA VAL A 296 16.12 -4.64 -0.20
C VAL A 296 17.29 -4.46 0.74
N TYR A 297 17.62 -3.21 1.05
CA TYR A 297 18.58 -2.87 2.10
C TYR A 297 17.93 -2.01 3.18
N VAL A 298 18.45 -2.12 4.40
CA VAL A 298 18.10 -1.25 5.52
C VAL A 298 19.35 -0.55 6.03
N GLN A 299 19.19 0.70 6.47
CA GLN A 299 20.15 1.42 7.27
C GLN A 299 19.62 1.60 8.70
N ILE A 300 20.48 1.34 9.68
CA ILE A 300 20.15 1.50 11.10
C ILE A 300 21.18 2.44 11.72
N LEU A 301 20.68 3.46 12.43
CA LEU A 301 21.50 4.36 13.23
C LEU A 301 20.94 4.38 14.65
N GLU A 302 21.81 4.23 15.65
CA GLU A 302 21.42 4.12 17.06
C GLU A 302 21.95 5.27 17.91
N PRO A 303 21.49 6.53 17.69
CA PRO A 303 21.95 7.67 18.46
C PRO A 303 21.32 7.71 19.86
N LEU A 304 21.97 8.43 20.77
CA LEU A 304 21.34 8.94 21.99
C LEU A 304 20.45 10.13 21.66
N ALA A 305 19.40 10.36 22.45
CA ALA A 305 18.54 11.52 22.30
C ALA A 305 19.30 12.87 22.39
N SER A 306 20.43 12.91 23.10
CA SER A 306 21.35 14.06 23.13
C SER A 306 22.07 14.31 21.80
N GLU A 307 22.21 13.30 20.95
CA GLU A 307 22.96 13.35 19.69
C GLU A 307 22.06 13.72 18.49
N LEU A 308 20.74 13.80 18.68
CA LEU A 308 19.77 14.11 17.62
C LEU A 308 20.10 15.41 16.86
N GLY A 309 20.66 16.42 17.53
CA GLY A 309 21.06 17.68 16.90
C GLY A 309 22.14 17.50 15.82
N THR A 310 22.93 16.42 15.85
CA THR A 310 23.91 16.10 14.80
C THR A 310 23.28 15.57 13.51
N LEU A 311 21.99 15.21 13.57
CA LEU A 311 21.18 14.67 12.47
C LEU A 311 20.09 15.66 12.04
N ASP A 312 20.19 16.93 12.45
CA ASP A 312 19.16 17.96 12.26
C ASP A 312 17.80 17.59 12.85
N LEU A 313 17.81 16.78 13.92
CA LEU A 313 16.61 16.35 14.65
C LEU A 313 16.51 17.06 16.02
N THR A 314 15.28 17.34 16.41
CA THR A 314 14.94 17.94 17.71
C THR A 314 14.40 16.88 18.65
N LYS A 315 14.98 16.81 19.85
CA LYS A 315 14.53 15.92 20.91
C LYS A 315 13.11 16.32 21.38
N PRO A 316 12.13 15.41 21.38
CA PRO A 316 10.80 15.69 21.89
C PRO A 316 10.80 16.16 23.37
N PRO A 317 9.81 16.98 23.78
CA PRO A 317 9.65 17.38 25.17
C PRO A 317 9.56 16.16 26.11
N ASN A 318 10.20 16.26 27.28
CA ASN A 318 10.23 15.22 28.32
C ASN A 318 10.92 13.90 27.94
N MET A 319 11.59 13.80 26.78
CA MET A 319 12.42 12.64 26.45
C MET A 319 13.75 12.68 27.24
N PRO A 320 14.16 11.60 27.94
CA PRO A 320 15.46 11.51 28.60
C PRO A 320 16.61 11.71 27.61
N VAL A 321 17.65 12.43 28.01
CA VAL A 321 18.79 12.77 27.14
C VAL A 321 19.64 11.55 26.76
N ASP A 322 19.68 10.56 27.64
CA ASP A 322 20.42 9.30 27.52
C ASP A 322 19.59 8.18 26.88
N LYS A 323 18.36 8.49 26.44
CA LYS A 323 17.50 7.51 25.77
C LYS A 323 18.17 7.08 24.45
N LYS A 324 18.48 5.79 24.34
CA LYS A 324 18.88 5.17 23.07
C LYS A 324 17.70 5.14 22.11
N LEU A 325 17.92 5.64 20.91
CA LEU A 325 16.95 5.65 19.82
C LEU A 325 17.42 4.71 18.71
N ARG A 326 16.48 4.27 17.87
CA ARG A 326 16.77 3.50 16.66
C ARG A 326 16.09 4.19 15.49
N LEU A 327 16.90 4.80 14.63
CA LEU A 327 16.46 5.43 13.40
C LEU A 327 16.65 4.44 12.26
N PHE A 328 15.65 4.37 11.39
CA PHE A 328 15.66 3.49 10.22
C PHE A 328 15.64 4.31 8.94
N GLY A 329 16.46 3.89 8.00
CA GLY A 329 16.31 4.20 6.59
C GLY A 329 16.41 2.91 5.79
N GLY A 330 16.19 2.98 4.49
CA GLY A 330 16.32 1.80 3.64
C GLY A 330 15.79 2.06 2.25
N GLY A 331 16.10 1.14 1.34
CA GLY A 331 15.68 1.23 -0.04
C GLY A 331 15.40 -0.13 -0.66
N ALA A 332 14.50 -0.10 -1.65
CA ALA A 332 14.33 -1.16 -2.63
C ALA A 332 15.08 -0.76 -3.91
N LEU A 333 15.94 -1.65 -4.36
CA LEU A 333 16.70 -1.56 -5.60
C LEU A 333 16.07 -2.53 -6.60
N ILE A 334 15.54 -2.03 -7.71
CA ILE A 334 14.92 -2.85 -8.74
C ILE A 334 15.86 -2.86 -9.94
N PHE A 335 16.47 -4.02 -10.22
CA PHE A 335 17.35 -4.24 -11.37
C PHE A 335 16.58 -4.87 -12.54
N ASP A 336 16.95 -4.48 -13.76
CA ASP A 336 16.46 -5.11 -14.98
C ASP A 336 17.10 -6.48 -15.24
N GLU A 337 16.73 -7.11 -16.36
CA GLU A 337 17.26 -8.41 -16.78
C GLU A 337 18.75 -8.40 -17.16
N TYR A 338 19.37 -7.20 -17.28
CA TYR A 338 20.77 -6.99 -17.63
C TYR A 338 21.63 -6.53 -16.44
N GLY A 339 21.01 -6.29 -15.27
CA GLY A 339 21.69 -5.84 -14.06
C GLY A 339 21.82 -4.34 -13.91
N HIS A 340 21.14 -3.55 -14.73
CA HIS A 340 21.07 -2.11 -14.54
C HIS A 340 19.98 -1.76 -13.55
N LEU A 341 20.25 -0.75 -12.73
CA LEU A 341 19.29 -0.28 -11.75
C LEU A 341 18.21 0.53 -12.49
N LYS A 342 16.95 0.11 -12.38
CA LYS A 342 15.78 0.81 -12.92
C LYS A 342 15.21 1.81 -11.94
N TYR A 343 15.21 1.44 -10.65
CA TYR A 343 14.65 2.24 -9.59
C TYR A 343 15.43 2.06 -8.30
N HIS A 344 15.59 3.17 -7.60
CA HIS A 344 16.01 3.20 -6.21
C HIS A 344 14.90 3.89 -5.42
N VAL A 345 14.06 3.09 -4.77
CA VAL A 345 12.92 3.57 -3.99
C VAL A 345 13.28 3.53 -2.52
N TYR A 346 13.46 4.68 -1.89
CA TYR A 346 14.08 4.72 -0.58
C TYR A 346 13.56 5.82 0.34
N ASN A 347 13.62 5.51 1.63
CA ASN A 347 13.40 6.44 2.71
C ASN A 347 14.74 6.65 3.43
N PRO A 348 15.46 7.75 3.15
CA PRO A 348 16.81 7.92 3.69
C PRO A 348 16.79 8.39 5.15
N LEU A 349 17.84 8.03 5.88
CA LEU A 349 18.11 8.55 7.22
C LEU A 349 18.38 10.06 7.22
N THR A 350 18.81 10.61 6.09
CA THR A 350 19.12 12.05 5.92
C THR A 350 17.86 12.92 5.75
N SER A 351 16.67 12.32 5.61
CA SER A 351 15.41 13.08 5.55
C SER A 351 14.97 13.52 6.95
N ALA A 352 15.52 14.65 7.42
CA ALA A 352 15.25 15.17 8.76
C ALA A 352 13.75 15.38 9.03
N ALA A 353 12.99 15.93 8.07
CA ALA A 353 11.56 16.15 8.23
C ALA A 353 10.77 14.86 8.47
N ARG A 354 11.07 13.80 7.69
CA ARG A 354 10.42 12.49 7.85
C ARG A 354 10.84 11.83 9.16
N GLN A 355 12.13 11.82 9.46
CA GLN A 355 12.66 11.24 10.70
C GLN A 355 12.11 11.95 11.95
N GLN A 356 11.96 13.28 11.90
CA GLN A 356 11.35 14.07 12.96
C GLN A 356 9.88 13.71 13.16
N ALA A 357 9.07 13.70 12.10
CA ALA A 357 7.66 13.35 12.19
C ALA A 357 7.45 11.94 12.77
N ARG A 358 8.28 10.98 12.35
CA ARG A 358 8.31 9.62 12.89
C ARG A 358 8.70 9.61 14.38
N LEU A 359 9.76 10.32 14.75
CA LEU A 359 10.24 10.40 16.14
C LEU A 359 9.18 10.99 17.06
N ASP A 360 8.53 12.07 16.65
CA ASP A 360 7.47 12.74 17.41
C ASP A 360 6.28 11.82 17.60
N PHE A 361 5.79 11.18 16.53
CA PHE A 361 4.69 10.23 16.62
C PHE A 361 5.01 9.04 17.54
N LEU A 362 6.18 8.44 17.41
CA LEU A 362 6.60 7.32 18.26
C LEU A 362 6.78 7.72 19.74
N TRP A 363 7.09 8.98 20.01
CA TRP A 363 7.15 9.50 21.37
C TRP A 363 5.75 9.79 21.94
N GLU A 364 4.88 10.41 21.15
CA GLU A 364 3.51 10.76 21.53
C GLU A 364 2.61 9.53 21.73
N SER A 365 2.76 8.52 20.87
CA SER A 365 2.08 7.21 20.99
C SER A 365 2.61 6.35 22.15
N GLY A 366 3.72 6.76 22.79
CA GLY A 366 4.39 6.02 23.86
C GLY A 366 5.26 4.87 23.38
N ALA A 367 5.35 4.60 22.08
CA ALA A 367 6.14 3.51 21.48
C ALA A 367 7.57 3.45 22.04
N LEU A 368 8.21 4.63 22.13
CA LEU A 368 9.58 4.76 22.62
C LEU A 368 9.71 4.77 24.14
N ARG A 369 8.62 4.97 24.90
CA ARG A 369 8.65 4.98 26.38
C ARG A 369 8.73 3.59 26.98
N GLY A 370 8.51 2.53 26.17
CA GLY A 370 8.41 1.16 26.68
C GLY A 370 7.09 0.89 27.43
N GLU A 371 6.21 1.88 27.50
CA GLU A 371 4.81 1.76 27.98
C GLU A 371 3.95 0.97 26.98
N THR A 372 4.45 0.82 25.74
CA THR A 372 3.70 0.31 24.59
C THR A 372 4.24 -1.01 24.04
N THR A 373 4.69 -1.93 24.89
CA THR A 373 4.65 -3.35 24.51
C THR A 373 3.20 -3.84 24.33
N ALA A 374 2.21 -3.10 24.86
CA ALA A 374 0.81 -3.51 24.92
C ALA A 374 -0.12 -2.95 23.82
N ARG A 375 0.14 -1.78 23.20
CA ARG A 375 -0.75 -1.19 22.16
C ARG A 375 -0.22 -1.25 20.73
N LEU A 376 1.09 -1.41 20.52
CA LEU A 376 1.73 -1.47 19.21
C LEU A 376 2.20 -2.89 18.84
N SER A 377 1.92 -3.86 19.70
CA SER A 377 2.12 -5.27 19.38
C SER A 377 1.00 -5.71 18.44
N VAL A 378 1.34 -5.93 17.17
CA VAL A 378 0.47 -6.43 16.10
C VAL A 378 -0.37 -7.63 16.58
N SER A 379 0.22 -8.51 17.40
CA SER A 379 -0.45 -9.68 17.98
C SER A 379 -1.62 -9.35 18.92
N ARG A 380 -1.62 -8.19 19.61
CA ARG A 380 -2.74 -7.73 20.46
C ARG A 380 -3.66 -6.74 19.74
N MET A 381 -3.24 -6.11 18.64
CA MET A 381 -4.12 -5.38 17.70
C MET A 381 -5.23 -6.30 17.17
N HIS A 382 -4.88 -7.56 16.84
CA HIS A 382 -5.86 -8.57 16.44
C HIS A 382 -6.82 -8.97 17.58
N LEU A 383 -6.34 -9.00 18.84
CA LEU A 383 -7.15 -9.36 20.01
C LEU A 383 -8.10 -8.24 20.46
N GLN A 384 -7.70 -6.96 20.38
CA GLN A 384 -8.58 -5.84 20.68
C GLN A 384 -9.73 -5.73 19.67
N ARG A 385 -9.46 -5.97 18.38
CA ARG A 385 -10.51 -6.08 17.35
C ARG A 385 -11.54 -7.19 17.62
N GLY A 386 -11.12 -8.33 18.20
CA GLY A 386 -12.03 -9.40 18.60
C GLY A 386 -12.79 -9.12 19.91
N ALA A 387 -12.26 -8.25 20.78
CA ALA A 387 -12.85 -7.93 22.08
C ALA A 387 -13.83 -6.74 22.02
N ASP A 388 -13.57 -5.72 21.19
CA ASP A 388 -14.49 -4.59 21.01
C ASP A 388 -15.80 -5.01 20.29
N SER A 389 -15.79 -6.14 19.57
CA SER A 389 -17.00 -6.77 19.02
C SER A 389 -17.83 -7.57 20.06
N GLN A 390 -17.33 -7.79 21.27
CA GLN A 390 -18.02 -8.54 22.34
C GLN A 390 -18.72 -7.67 23.40
N ARG A 391 -18.69 -6.33 23.30
CA ARG A 391 -19.48 -5.48 24.20
C ARG A 391 -20.96 -5.46 23.77
N ASP A 392 -21.70 -6.42 24.29
CA ASP A 392 -23.17 -6.42 24.34
C ASP A 392 -23.66 -5.25 25.21
N PRO A 393 -24.56 -4.36 24.73
CA PRO A 393 -25.19 -3.34 25.56
C PRO A 393 -26.34 -3.97 26.36
N ARG A 394 -26.00 -4.74 27.40
CA ARG A 394 -26.97 -5.18 28.41
C ARG A 394 -26.30 -5.28 29.78
N GLU A 395 -26.29 -4.15 30.48
CA GLU A 395 -26.43 -4.10 31.94
C GLU A 395 -26.74 -2.65 32.34
N GLU A 396 -27.95 -2.21 31.98
CA GLU A 396 -28.69 -1.26 32.80
C GLU A 396 -29.75 -2.06 33.56
N TRP A 397 -29.53 -2.21 34.87
CA TRP A 397 -30.57 -2.43 35.88
C TRP A 397 -30.28 -1.50 37.05
#